data_AF-A0A2K3J137-F1
#
_entry.id   AF-A0A2K3J137-F1
#
_cell.length_a   1.000
_cell.length_b   1.000
_cell.length_c   1.000
_cell.angle_alpha   90.00
_cell.angle_beta   90.00
_cell.angle_gamma   90.00
#
_symmetry.space_group_name_H-M   'P 1'
#
loop_
_entity.id
_entity.type
_entity.pdbx_description
1 polymer ?
#
loop_
_entity_poly.entity_id
_entity_poly.type
_entity_poly.pdbx_seq_one_letter_code
_entity_poly.pdbx_strand_id
1 'polypeptide(L)' 'MEIETHLIKKVAKSPRICTNCKKKIEIGEAFHLEEGVNQHLHSLLAREFCSVCYAKYGEKKLLIGSE' A
#
# COMPACT_ATOMS: atom_id res chain seq x y z
N MET A 1 13.99 -5.06 14.85
CA MET A 1 12.68 -4.63 15.37
C MET A 1 11.76 -4.59 14.16
N GLU A 2 10.88 -5.56 14.02
CA GLU A 2 9.93 -5.58 12.90
C GLU A 2 8.86 -4.51 13.20
N ILE A 3 8.73 -3.54 12.30
CA ILE A 3 7.68 -2.52 12.42
C ILE A 3 6.38 -3.20 12.03
N GLU A 4 5.41 -3.24 12.94
CA GLU A 4 4.07 -3.73 12.63
C GLU A 4 3.37 -2.72 11.72
N THR A 5 2.96 -3.17 10.53
CA THR A 5 2.27 -2.35 9.52
C THR A 5 0.94 -2.96 9.10
N HIS A 6 0.06 -2.13 8.59
CA HIS A 6 -1.23 -2.52 8.00
C HIS A 6 -1.53 -1.71 6.73
N LEU A 7 -2.55 -2.11 5.98
CA LEU A 7 -2.98 -1.45 4.75
C LEU A 7 -4.30 -0.72 4.95
N ILE A 8 -4.27 0.60 4.84
CA ILE A 8 -5.46 1.43 4.93
C ILE A 8 -5.94 1.88 3.56
N LYS A 9 -7.26 1.84 3.35
CA LYS A 9 -7.85 2.28 2.09
C LYS A 9 -7.87 3.81 2.00
N LYS A 10 -7.33 4.36 0.92
CA LYS A 10 -7.27 5.79 0.58
C LYS A 10 -7.74 6.04 -0.85
N VAL A 11 -8.05 7.30 -1.14
CA VAL A 11 -8.35 7.78 -2.51
C VAL A 11 -7.17 8.61 -3.00
N ALA A 12 -6.69 8.31 -4.21
CA ALA A 12 -5.53 8.97 -4.78
C ALA A 12 -5.82 10.45 -5.09
N LYS A 13 -5.08 11.36 -4.44
CA LYS A 13 -5.10 12.81 -4.72
C LYS A 13 -4.08 13.22 -5.79
N SER A 14 -3.13 12.34 -6.08
CA SER A 14 -2.10 12.47 -7.11
C SER A 14 -1.87 11.08 -7.72
N PRO A 15 -1.34 10.96 -8.95
CA PRO A 15 -1.01 9.66 -9.52
C PRO A 15 -0.07 8.87 -8.61
N ARG A 16 -0.41 7.61 -8.35
CA ARG A 16 0.41 6.67 -7.56
C ARG A 16 0.79 5.45 -8.40
N ILE A 17 1.77 4.69 -7.93
CA ILE A 17 2.19 3.44 -8.57
C ILE A 17 2.02 2.30 -7.58
N CYS A 18 1.30 1.25 -8.00
CA CYS A 18 1.17 0.05 -7.19
C CYS A 18 2.54 -0.62 -7.00
N THR A 19 2.98 -0.80 -5.76
CA THR A 19 4.24 -1.45 -5.41
C THR A 19 4.32 -2.86 -5.96
N ASN A 20 3.21 -3.62 -5.93
CA ASN A 20 3.16 -5.02 -6.37
C ASN A 20 3.16 -5.19 -7.89
N CYS A 21 2.23 -4.54 -8.61
CA CYS A 21 2.06 -4.77 -10.05
C CYS A 21 2.55 -3.63 -10.95
N LYS A 22 3.12 -2.56 -10.37
CA LYS A 22 3.60 -1.36 -11.06
C LYS A 22 2.54 -0.61 -11.90
N LYS A 23 1.27 -1.00 -11.79
CA LYS A 23 0.17 -0.29 -12.43
C LYS A 23 0.02 1.11 -11.83
N LYS A 24 -0.21 2.09 -12.70
CA LYS A 24 -0.60 3.45 -12.32
C LYS A 24 -1.99 3.45 -11.70
N ILE A 25 -2.13 4.19 -10.61
CA ILE A 25 -3.37 4.47 -9.88
C ILE A 25 -3.67 5.94 -10.17
N GLU A 26 -4.74 6.19 -10.90
CA GLU A 26 -5.15 7.52 -11.32
C GLU A 26 -5.79 8.30 -10.17
N ILE A 27 -5.85 9.62 -10.33
CA ILE A 27 -6.50 10.51 -9.36
C ILE A 27 -7.98 10.10 -9.23
N GLY A 28 -8.46 9.98 -7.99
CA GLY A 28 -9.81 9.53 -7.68
C GLY A 28 -9.96 8.01 -7.54
N GLU A 29 -8.97 7.21 -7.93
CA GLU A 29 -9.00 5.76 -7.70
C GLU A 29 -8.69 5.39 -6.24
N ALA A 30 -9.29 4.30 -5.78
CA ALA A 30 -9.00 3.74 -4.46
C ALA A 30 -7.72 2.88 -4.46
N PHE A 31 -6.90 3.06 -3.44
CA PHE A 31 -5.68 2.31 -3.19
C PHE A 31 -5.53 1.99 -1.70
N HIS A 32 -4.54 1.16 -1.37
CA HIS A 32 -4.24 0.73 -0.01
C HIS A 32 -2.82 1.16 0.33
N LEU A 33 -2.66 2.04 1.31
CA LEU A 33 -1.37 2.57 1.77
C LEU A 33 -0.92 1.81 3.00
N GLU A 34 0.35 1.46 3.04
CA GLU A 34 1.00 0.93 4.24
C GLU A 34 1.21 2.02 5.29
N GLU A 35 0.70 1.77 6.48
CA GLU A 35 0.93 2.61 7.66
C GLU A 35 1.44 1.75 8.82
N GLY A 36 2.31 2.33 9.66
CA GLY A 36 2.77 1.68 10.88
C GLY A 36 1.70 1.79 11.97
N VAL A 37 1.47 0.71 12.71
CA VAL A 37 0.41 0.65 13.74
C VAL A 37 0.75 1.54 14.94
N ASN A 38 2.00 1.51 15.39
CA ASN A 38 2.46 2.24 16.59
C ASN A 38 3.55 3.27 16.29
N GLN A 39 3.95 3.42 15.02
CA GLN A 39 5.03 4.29 14.59
C GLN A 39 4.68 4.92 13.25
N HIS A 40 5.07 6.19 13.05
CA HIS A 40 4.87 6.85 11.78
C HIS A 40 5.85 6.26 10.75
N LEU A 41 5.32 5.60 9.73
CA LEU A 41 6.13 5.12 8.61
C LEU A 41 6.43 6.30 7.69
N HIS A 42 7.71 6.64 7.53
CA HIS A 42 8.10 7.72 6.64
C HIS A 42 7.58 7.43 5.22
N SER A 43 7.02 8.42 4.54
CA SER A 43 6.29 8.23 3.26
C SER A 43 7.10 7.54 2.16
N LEU A 44 8.43 7.58 2.24
CA LEU A 44 9.34 6.90 1.30
C LEU A 44 9.40 5.38 1.49
N LEU A 45 9.01 4.89 2.67
CA LEU A 45 8.98 3.47 3.03
C LEU A 45 7.58 2.87 2.90
N ALA A 46 6.54 3.72 2.87
CA ALA A 46 5.16 3.28 2.77
C ALA A 46 4.84 2.71 1.38
N ARG A 47 4.52 1.42 1.32
CA ARG A 47 4.09 0.75 0.09
C ARG A 47 2.65 1.12 -0.26
N GLU A 48 2.35 1.17 -1.55
CA GLU A 48 1.02 1.54 -2.07
C GLU A 48 0.49 0.42 -2.97
N PHE A 49 -0.73 -0.05 -2.76
CA PHE A 49 -1.29 -1.16 -3.51
C PHE A 49 -2.62 -0.80 -4.16
N CYS A 50 -2.77 -1.09 -5.45
CA CYS A 50 -4.05 -0.87 -6.12
C CYS A 50 -5.12 -1.81 -5.56
N SER A 51 -6.39 -1.39 -5.66
CA SER A 51 -7.52 -2.20 -5.17
C SER A 51 -7.60 -3.59 -5.80
N VAL A 52 -7.13 -3.75 -7.04
CA VAL A 52 -7.08 -5.06 -7.72
C VAL A 52 -6.10 -6.02 -7.03
N CYS A 53 -4.89 -5.56 -6.69
CA CYS A 53 -3.92 -6.37 -5.98
C CYS A 53 -4.40 -6.70 -4.57
N TYR A 54 -4.99 -5.73 -3.89
CA TYR A 54 -5.55 -5.94 -2.55
C TYR A 54 -6.65 -6.99 -2.56
N ALA A 55 -7.62 -6.90 -3.49
CA ALA A 55 -8.69 -7.88 -3.60
C ALA A 55 -8.18 -9.30 -3.94
N LYS A 56 -7.11 -9.41 -4.74
CA LYS A 56 -6.55 -10.70 -5.17
C LYS A 56 -5.70 -11.39 -4.11
N TYR A 57 -4.89 -10.63 -3.37
CA TYR A 57 -3.86 -11.18 -2.49
C TYR A 57 -4.17 -10.97 -1.00
N GLY A 58 -4.95 -9.95 -0.66
CA GLY A 58 -5.17 -9.52 0.71
C GLY A 58 -3.93 -8.86 1.33
N GLU A 59 -4.13 -8.24 2.48
CA GLU A 59 -3.10 -7.48 3.20
C GLU A 59 -1.86 -8.32 3.52
N LYS A 60 -2.04 -9.46 4.18
CA LYS A 60 -0.93 -10.32 4.65
C LYS A 60 0.04 -10.65 3.52
N LYS A 61 -0.45 -11.09 2.35
CA LYS A 61 0.41 -11.46 1.22
C LYS A 61 1.12 -10.27 0.58
N LEU A 62 0.48 -9.10 0.55
CA LEU A 62 1.08 -7.90 -0.01
C LEU A 62 2.18 -7.33 0.88
N LEU A 63 2.07 -7.48 2.20
CA LEU A 63 3.06 -6.99 3.14
C LEU A 63 4.28 -7.92 3.29
N ILE A 64 4.15 -9.21 2.97
CA ILE A 64 5.25 -10.20 2.99
C ILE A 64 6.27 -9.99 1.85
N GLY A 65 5.93 -9.27 0.78
CA GLY A 65 6.72 -9.14 -0.45
C GLY A 65 8.02 -8.30 -0.38
N SER A 66 8.69 -8.27 0.76
CA SER A 66 10.02 -7.66 0.92
C SER A 66 10.97 -8.67 1.59
N GLU A 67 11.35 -9.71 0.86
CA GLU A 67 12.57 -10.50 1.10
C GLU A 67 13.63 -10.11 0.06
#